data_AF-A0A3Q8URQ5-F1
#
_entry.id   AF-A0A3Q8URQ5-F1
#
_cell.length_a   1.000
_cell.length_b   1.000
_cell.length_c   1.000
_cell.angle_alpha   90.00
_cell.angle_beta   90.00
_cell.angle_gamma   90.00
#
_symmetry.space_group_name_H-M   'P 1'
#
loop_
_entity.id
_entity.type
_entity.pdbx_description
1 polymer ?
#
loop_
_entity_poly.entity_id
_entity_poly.type
_entity_poly.pdbx_seq_one_letter_code
_entity_poly.pdbx_strand_id
1 'polypeptide(L)'
;MNEPETSTTDTAYANAPSIAWEISWVLRALRKYPLSHGIDREFWLRKAALLDRIALREETTLTPDAAAEAASAAGRAARQLADYDASFHGLSFRGEELAMDEDFRAYVRRQYEAGCADLG
;
A
#
# COMPACT_ATOMS: atom_id res chain seq x y z
N MET A 1 29.23 -2.36 -13.95
CA MET A 1 28.02 -1.88 -14.63
C MET A 1 26.87 -2.47 -13.82
N ASN A 2 26.33 -1.71 -12.87
CA ASN A 2 25.17 -2.13 -12.09
C ASN A 2 23.96 -1.47 -12.76
N GLU A 3 23.10 -2.26 -13.38
CA GLU A 3 21.80 -1.78 -13.87
C GLU A 3 20.94 -1.39 -12.66
N PRO A 4 20.31 -0.20 -12.64
CA PRO A 4 19.33 0.10 -11.61
C PRO A 4 18.06 -0.66 -11.95
N GLU A 5 17.76 -1.69 -11.15
CA GLU A 5 16.51 -2.45 -11.10
C GLU A 5 15.31 -1.48 -10.90
N THR A 6 14.88 -0.83 -11.98
CA THR A 6 13.78 0.15 -12.00
C THR A 6 12.56 -0.40 -12.75
N SER A 7 12.48 -1.71 -12.94
CA SER A 7 11.47 -2.35 -13.79
C SER A 7 10.19 -2.81 -13.08
N THR A 8 9.97 -2.45 -11.80
CA THR A 8 8.85 -3.04 -11.02
C THR A 8 8.02 -2.08 -10.16
N THR A 9 8.38 -0.79 -10.08
CA THR A 9 7.65 0.20 -9.27
C THR A 9 6.47 0.84 -10.00
N ASP A 10 6.64 1.12 -11.30
CA ASP A 10 5.65 1.86 -12.10
C ASP A 10 4.52 0.95 -12.63
N THR A 11 4.84 -0.31 -12.90
CA THR A 11 3.93 -1.28 -13.52
C THR A 11 2.79 -1.73 -12.60
N ALA A 12 3.04 -1.88 -11.30
CA ALA A 12 2.04 -2.39 -10.33
C ALA A 12 0.77 -1.53 -10.25
N TYR A 13 0.90 -0.22 -10.49
CA TYR A 13 -0.19 0.75 -10.37
C TYR A 13 -0.64 1.33 -11.72
N ALA A 14 -0.19 0.77 -12.84
CA ALA A 14 -0.51 1.29 -14.17
C ALA A 14 -2.03 1.39 -14.42
N ASN A 15 -2.81 0.46 -13.87
CA ASN A 15 -4.27 0.43 -13.99
C ASN A 15 -5.00 1.01 -12.77
N ALA A 16 -4.28 1.57 -11.80
CA ALA A 16 -4.89 2.03 -10.56
C ALA A 16 -5.70 3.32 -10.78
N PRO A 17 -6.89 3.46 -10.15
CA PRO A 17 -7.71 4.66 -10.25
C PRO A 17 -6.96 5.93 -9.83
N SER A 18 -7.44 7.11 -10.21
CA SER A 18 -6.76 8.36 -9.84
C SER A 18 -6.71 8.56 -8.31
N ILE A 19 -5.66 9.21 -7.82
CA ILE A 19 -5.46 9.49 -6.37
C ILE A 19 -6.70 10.16 -5.77
N ALA A 20 -7.28 11.15 -6.45
CA ALA A 20 -8.47 11.87 -5.97
C ALA A 20 -9.71 10.97 -5.86
N TRP A 21 -9.86 10.02 -6.78
CA TRP A 21 -10.93 9.04 -6.74
C TRP A 21 -10.76 8.07 -5.57
N GLU A 22 -9.54 7.57 -5.35
CA GLU A 22 -9.23 6.68 -4.22
C GLU A 22 -9.40 7.38 -2.86
N ILE A 23 -9.00 8.64 -2.71
CA ILE A 23 -9.28 9.43 -1.49
C ILE A 23 -10.79 9.49 -1.23
N SER A 24 -11.57 9.78 -2.28
CA SER A 24 -13.03 9.85 -2.17
C SER A 24 -13.65 8.49 -1.81
N TRP A 25 -13.09 7.40 -2.32
CA TRP A 25 -13.51 6.05 -2.01
C TRP A 25 -13.19 5.70 -0.55
N VAL A 26 -11.96 5.95 -0.08
CA VAL A 26 -11.52 5.69 1.30
C VAL A 26 -12.39 6.45 2.31
N LEU A 27 -12.67 7.73 2.05
CA LEU A 27 -13.55 8.53 2.91
C LEU A 27 -14.99 8.00 2.94
N ARG A 28 -15.50 7.54 1.79
CA ARG A 28 -16.85 6.94 1.72
C ARG A 28 -16.90 5.59 2.44
N ALA A 29 -15.87 4.77 2.29
CA ALA A 29 -15.72 3.50 2.97
C ALA A 29 -15.72 3.69 4.49
N LEU A 30 -14.92 4.61 5.02
CA LEU A 30 -14.89 4.94 6.46
C LEU A 30 -16.27 5.34 7.02
N ARG A 31 -17.08 6.04 6.22
CA ARG A 31 -18.45 6.42 6.62
C ARG A 31 -19.45 5.27 6.55
N LYS A 32 -19.15 4.23 5.77
CA LYS A 32 -20.06 3.11 5.49
C LYS A 32 -19.79 1.90 6.40
N TYR A 33 -18.56 1.70 6.86
CA TYR A 33 -18.23 0.58 7.75
C TYR A 33 -18.83 0.82 9.16
N PRO A 34 -19.84 0.03 9.59
CA PRO A 34 -20.17 0.01 11.00
C PRO A 34 -18.97 -0.55 11.75
N LEU A 35 -18.51 0.15 12.80
CA LEU A 35 -17.41 -0.24 13.68
C LEU A 35 -17.50 -1.71 14.17
N SER A 36 -18.68 -2.32 14.07
CA SER A 36 -19.04 -3.67 14.51
C SER A 36 -18.61 -4.81 13.58
N HIS A 37 -18.38 -4.57 12.27
CA HIS A 37 -18.04 -5.65 11.31
C HIS A 37 -16.55 -5.69 10.92
N GLY A 38 -15.74 -4.79 11.49
CA GLY A 38 -14.36 -4.63 11.06
C GLY A 38 -14.27 -3.92 9.70
N ILE A 39 -13.08 -3.39 9.43
CA ILE A 39 -12.74 -2.82 8.14
C ILE A 39 -12.25 -3.96 7.25
N ASP A 40 -12.81 -4.10 6.04
CA ASP A 40 -12.46 -5.19 5.12
C ASP A 40 -11.02 -5.08 4.59
N ARG A 41 -10.43 -6.23 4.25
CA ARG A 41 -9.09 -6.31 3.64
C ARG A 41 -8.90 -5.38 2.44
N GLU A 42 -9.93 -5.28 1.58
CA GLU A 42 -9.90 -4.41 0.40
C GLU A 42 -9.64 -2.95 0.78
N PHE A 43 -10.21 -2.49 1.90
CA PHE A 43 -9.96 -1.13 2.37
C PHE A 43 -8.50 -0.93 2.76
N TRP A 44 -7.92 -1.87 3.52
CA TRP A 44 -6.53 -1.79 3.94
C TRP A 44 -5.59 -1.84 2.74
N LEU A 45 -5.88 -2.70 1.76
CA LEU A 45 -5.12 -2.82 0.53
C LEU A 45 -5.17 -1.53 -0.30
N ARG A 46 -6.36 -0.98 -0.55
CA ARG A 46 -6.52 0.28 -1.29
C ARG A 46 -5.88 1.47 -0.57
N LYS A 47 -6.01 1.55 0.75
CA LYS A 47 -5.37 2.60 1.57
C LYS A 47 -3.85 2.53 1.48
N ALA A 48 -3.27 1.33 1.62
CA ALA A 48 -1.84 1.13 1.56
C ALA A 48 -1.30 1.44 0.15
N ALA A 49 -1.98 0.96 -0.90
CA ALA A 49 -1.63 1.25 -2.30
C ALA A 49 -1.71 2.74 -2.64
N LEU A 50 -2.72 3.45 -2.13
CA LEU A 50 -2.84 4.90 -2.31
C LEU A 50 -1.64 5.65 -1.70
N LEU A 51 -1.27 5.32 -0.47
CA LEU A 51 -0.17 5.99 0.22
C LEU A 51 1.19 5.65 -0.40
N ASP A 52 1.39 4.42 -0.87
CA ASP A 52 2.60 4.04 -1.61
C ASP A 52 2.73 4.80 -2.94
N ARG A 53 1.62 5.01 -3.66
CA ARG A 53 1.61 5.83 -4.89
C ARG A 53 1.89 7.31 -4.62
N ILE A 54 1.41 7.85 -3.50
CA ILE A 54 1.74 9.22 -3.07
C ILE A 54 3.23 9.31 -2.74
N ALA A 55 3.77 8.38 -1.97
CA ALA A 55 5.18 8.31 -1.64
C ALA A 55 6.06 8.25 -2.91
N LEU A 56 5.75 7.35 -3.87
CA LEU A 56 6.48 7.26 -5.14
C LEU A 56 6.46 8.58 -5.93
N ARG A 57 5.32 9.26 -5.96
CA ARG A 57 5.18 10.54 -6.65
C ARG A 57 5.99 11.63 -5.97
N GLU A 58 5.95 11.69 -4.64
CA GLU A 58 6.68 12.68 -3.85
C GLU A 58 8.19 12.42 -3.88
N GLU A 59 8.64 11.18 -3.78
CA GLU A 59 10.05 10.78 -3.94
C GLU A 59 10.62 11.18 -5.32
N THR A 60 9.78 11.21 -6.35
CA THR A 60 10.18 11.64 -7.70
C THR A 60 10.16 13.16 -7.88
N THR A 61 9.30 13.87 -7.15
CA THR A 61 9.02 15.31 -7.37
C THR A 61 9.72 16.22 -6.36
N LEU A 62 10.00 15.72 -5.16
CA LEU A 62 10.48 16.49 -4.01
C LEU A 62 11.87 16.01 -3.59
N THR A 63 12.49 16.78 -2.69
CA THR A 63 13.73 16.35 -2.04
C THR A 63 13.46 15.16 -1.10
N PRO A 64 14.47 14.32 -0.82
CA PRO A 64 14.30 13.16 0.08
C PRO A 64 13.75 13.54 1.46
N ASP A 65 14.13 14.70 2.00
CA ASP A 65 13.63 15.20 3.29
C ASP A 65 12.15 15.59 3.24
N ALA A 66 11.71 16.21 2.15
CA ALA A 66 10.31 16.58 1.94
C ALA A 66 9.41 15.36 1.63
N ALA A 67 9.96 14.32 0.99
CA ALA A 67 9.24 13.06 0.71
C ALA A 67 9.23 12.08 1.89
N ALA A 68 10.05 12.30 2.92
CA ALA A 68 10.21 11.38 4.05
C ALA A 68 8.89 11.11 4.80
N GLU A 69 8.03 12.13 4.93
CA GLU A 69 6.74 11.98 5.59
C GLU A 69 5.81 11.04 4.81
N ALA A 70 5.73 11.20 3.49
CA ALA A 70 4.93 10.34 2.62
C ALA A 70 5.47 8.91 2.59
N ALA A 71 6.79 8.73 2.49
CA ALA A 71 7.43 7.42 2.57
C ALA A 71 7.12 6.71 3.89
N SER A 72 7.22 7.42 5.02
CA SER A 72 6.89 6.88 6.34
C SER A 72 5.39 6.58 6.48
N ALA A 73 4.51 7.42 5.92
CA ALA A 73 3.08 7.16 5.90
C ALA A 73 2.72 5.92 5.09
N ALA A 74 3.37 5.71 3.95
CA ALA A 74 3.25 4.50 3.14
C ALA A 74 3.71 3.25 3.90
N GLY A 75 4.88 3.30 4.55
CA GLY A 75 5.39 2.21 5.38
C GLY A 75 4.42 1.81 6.51
N ARG A 76 3.90 2.80 7.25
CA ARG A 76 2.89 2.55 8.30
C ARG A 76 1.62 1.90 7.77
N ALA A 77 1.12 2.35 6.62
CA ALA A 77 -0.10 1.78 6.03
C ALA A 77 0.12 0.37 5.48
N ALA A 78 1.28 0.11 4.90
CA ALA A 78 1.69 -1.20 4.45
C ALA A 78 1.78 -2.19 5.62
N ARG A 79 2.33 -1.75 6.75
CA ARG A 79 2.33 -2.53 8.00
C ARG A 79 0.93 -2.82 8.52
N GLN A 80 0.01 -1.85 8.48
CA GLN A 80 -1.39 -2.07 8.88
C GLN A 80 -2.08 -3.17 8.06
N LEU A 81 -1.82 -3.22 6.74
CA LEU A 81 -2.31 -4.30 5.89
C LEU A 81 -1.70 -5.66 6.29
N ALA A 82 -0.37 -5.70 6.48
CA ALA A 82 0.32 -6.94 6.87
C ALA A 82 -0.17 -7.47 8.23
N ASP A 83 -0.35 -6.59 9.21
CA ASP A 83 -0.87 -6.96 10.54
C ASP A 83 -2.33 -7.47 10.44
N TYR A 84 -3.16 -6.85 9.58
CA TYR A 84 -4.53 -7.31 9.32
C TYR A 84 -4.53 -8.69 8.68
N ASP A 85 -3.73 -8.90 7.65
CA ASP A 85 -3.62 -10.18 6.93
C ASP A 85 -3.07 -11.28 7.84
N ALA A 86 -2.14 -10.97 8.73
CA ALA A 86 -1.66 -11.90 9.74
C ALA A 86 -2.76 -12.27 10.75
N SER A 87 -3.57 -11.31 11.17
CA SER A 87 -4.63 -11.52 12.17
C SER A 87 -5.84 -12.28 11.64
N PHE A 88 -6.24 -12.06 10.38
CA PHE A 88 -7.49 -12.58 9.82
C PHE A 88 -7.31 -13.70 8.80
N HIS A 89 -6.17 -13.79 8.11
CA HIS A 89 -5.92 -14.79 7.07
C HIS A 89 -4.90 -15.87 7.46
N GLY A 90 -4.46 -15.89 8.72
CA GLY A 90 -3.54 -16.92 9.23
C GLY A 90 -2.14 -16.87 8.59
N LEU A 91 -1.82 -15.78 7.90
CA LEU A 91 -0.49 -15.55 7.36
C LEU A 91 0.43 -15.24 8.54
N SER A 92 1.13 -16.26 9.03
CA SER A 92 2.13 -16.13 10.09
C SER A 92 3.38 -15.39 9.58
N PHE A 93 3.23 -14.17 9.09
CA PHE A 93 4.36 -13.26 8.85
C PHE A 93 4.78 -12.73 10.21
N ARG A 94 5.75 -13.40 10.83
CA ARG A 94 6.40 -12.89 12.02
C ARG A 94 7.07 -11.59 11.58
N GLY A 95 6.69 -10.45 12.16
CA GLY A 95 7.22 -9.12 11.85
C GLY A 95 8.73 -8.93 12.11
N GLU A 96 9.49 -10.02 12.19
CA GLU A 96 10.95 -10.09 12.32
C GLU A 96 11.67 -10.24 10.96
N GLU A 97 10.96 -10.50 9.85
CA GLU A 97 11.60 -10.76 8.53
C GLU A 97 11.51 -9.60 7.52
N LEU A 98 10.78 -8.52 7.82
CA LEU A 98 10.74 -7.28 7.02
C LEU A 98 11.21 -6.12 7.91
N ALA A 99 12.51 -5.84 7.86
CA ALA A 99 13.17 -4.92 8.78
C ALA A 99 13.03 -3.44 8.40
N MET A 100 12.58 -3.14 7.17
CA MET A 100 12.51 -1.77 6.64
C MET A 100 11.13 -1.43 6.04
N ASP A 101 10.73 -0.15 6.11
CA ASP A 101 9.47 0.35 5.52
C ASP A 101 9.34 0.02 4.02
N GLU A 102 10.47 -0.07 3.31
CA GLU A 102 10.58 -0.48 1.91
C GLU A 102 10.05 -1.92 1.67
N ASP A 103 10.33 -2.83 2.61
CA ASP A 103 9.94 -4.24 2.51
C ASP A 103 8.41 -4.41 2.60
N PHE A 104 7.78 -3.60 3.45
CA PHE A 104 6.32 -3.53 3.56
C PHE A 104 5.69 -2.89 2.32
N ARG A 105 6.30 -1.84 1.76
CA ARG A 105 5.82 -1.23 0.49
C ARG A 105 5.88 -2.22 -0.67
N ALA A 106 6.94 -3.02 -0.77
CA ALA A 106 7.04 -4.10 -1.76
C ALA A 106 6.00 -5.21 -1.56
N TYR A 107 5.60 -5.49 -0.32
CA TYR A 107 4.48 -6.40 -0.04
C TYR A 107 3.15 -5.85 -0.58
N VAL A 108 2.86 -4.57 -0.35
CA VAL A 108 1.62 -3.93 -0.84
C VAL A 108 1.51 -4.00 -2.36
N ARG A 109 2.59 -3.72 -3.09
CA ARG A 109 2.61 -3.79 -4.57
C ARG A 109 2.24 -5.20 -5.06
N ARG A 110 2.87 -6.23 -4.48
CA ARG A 110 2.59 -7.64 -4.79
C ARG A 110 1.13 -8.02 -4.50
N GLN A 111 0.59 -7.59 -3.37
CA GLN A 111 -0.81 -7.87 -3.02
C GLN A 111 -1.80 -7.12 -3.90
N TYR A 112 -1.46 -5.91 -4.36
CA TYR A 112 -2.29 -5.12 -5.25
C TYR A 112 -2.36 -5.74 -6.65
N GLU A 113 -1.23 -6.19 -7.18
CA GLU A 113 -1.18 -6.93 -8.45
C GLU A 113 -1.97 -8.24 -8.39
N ALA A 114 -1.79 -9.03 -7.32
CA ALA A 114 -2.53 -10.27 -7.12
C ALA A 114 -4.05 -10.04 -6.95
N GLY A 115 -4.45 -9.02 -6.18
CA GLY A 115 -5.86 -8.67 -5.98
C GLY A 115 -6.53 -8.12 -7.25
N CYS A 116 -5.77 -7.57 -8.19
CA CYS A 116 -6.28 -7.16 -9.49
C CYS A 116 -6.53 -8.37 -10.41
N ALA A 117 -5.75 -9.45 -10.27
CA ALA A 117 -5.93 -10.69 -11.03
C ALA A 117 -7.18 -11.48 -10.63
N ASP A 118 -7.61 -11.41 -9.36
CA ASP A 118 -8.83 -12.09 -8.86
C ASP A 118 -10.14 -11.35 -9.17
N LEU A 119 -10.09 -10.17 -9.81
CA LEU A 119 -11.26 -9.38 -10.22
C LEU A 119 -11.55 -9.45 -11.74
N GLY A 120 -10.89 -10.39 -12.46
CA GLY A 120 -11.07 -10.65 -13.89
C GLY A 120 -12.12 -11.70 -14.21
#